data_AF-A0A090TE27-F1
#
_entry.id   AF-A0A090TE27-F1
#
_cell.length_a   1.000
_cell.length_b   1.000
_cell.length_c   1.000
_cell.angle_alpha   90.00
_cell.angle_beta   90.00
_cell.angle_gamma   90.00
#
_symmetry.space_group_name_H-M   'P 1'
#
loop_
_entity.id
_entity.type
_entity.pdbx_description
1 polymer ?
#
loop_
_entity_poly.entity_id
_entity_poly.type
_entity_poly.pdbx_seq_one_letter_code
_entity_poly.pdbx_strand_id
1 'polypeptide(L)'
;MFDRYESGEQAVLVHINFTQEGEWEDLSEFEMLVSSAGVNALQTVTGSRQSPHPKYYVGEGKAQEIAQTVQLTGADIVIFNHALSPAKSVTLKVCVNVECWIVQV
;
A
#
# COMPACT_ATOMS: atom_id res chain seq x y z
N MET A 1 -3.02 19.36 3.40
CA MET A 1 -1.84 19.36 4.29
C MET A 1 -1.06 18.12 3.88
N PHE A 2 0.02 18.30 3.12
CA PHE A 2 0.86 17.18 2.66
C PHE A 2 1.59 16.68 3.89
N ASP A 3 1.12 15.56 4.43
CA ASP A 3 1.76 14.92 5.57
C ASP A 3 3.18 14.55 5.12
N ARG A 4 4.15 15.07 5.86
CA ARG A 4 5.57 15.08 5.46
C ARG A 4 6.07 13.64 5.51
N TYR A 5 6.14 12.99 4.36
CA TYR A 5 7.07 11.88 4.18
C TYR A 5 8.46 12.39 4.57
N GLU A 6 9.02 11.85 5.64
CA GLU A 6 10.39 12.21 6.01
C GLU A 6 11.29 11.55 4.97
N SER A 7 12.05 12.35 4.22
CA SER A 7 12.94 11.83 3.18
C SER A 7 13.86 10.76 3.77
N GLY A 8 13.78 9.54 3.25
CA GLY A 8 14.53 8.39 3.73
C GLY A 8 13.72 7.31 4.45
N GLU A 9 12.41 7.49 4.64
CA GLU A 9 11.55 6.42 5.18
C GLU A 9 11.52 5.20 4.26
N GLN A 10 11.60 4.01 4.87
CA GLN A 10 11.57 2.73 4.20
C GLN A 10 10.12 2.29 4.05
N ALA A 11 9.62 2.19 2.81
CA ALA A 11 8.24 1.85 2.56
C ALA A 11 8.06 0.54 1.79
N VAL A 12 7.00 -0.19 2.12
CA VAL A 12 6.46 -1.24 1.25
C VAL A 12 5.32 -0.66 0.44
N LEU A 13 5.43 -0.79 -0.88
CA LEU A 13 4.43 -0.37 -1.84
C LEU A 13 3.42 -1.49 -2.06
N VAL A 14 2.13 -1.16 -2.01
CA VAL A 14 1.04 -2.12 -2.24
C VAL A 14 0.20 -1.64 -3.40
N HIS A 15 0.30 -2.35 -4.53
CA HIS A 15 -0.44 -2.06 -5.75
C HIS A 15 -1.40 -3.20 -6.06
N ILE A 16 -2.70 -2.92 -6.04
CA ILE A 16 -3.73 -3.92 -6.28
C ILE A 16 -4.56 -3.47 -7.48
N ASN A 17 -4.45 -4.22 -8.57
CA ASN A 17 -5.16 -3.95 -9.79
C ASN A 17 -6.55 -4.62 -9.73
N PHE A 18 -7.60 -3.81 -9.81
CA PHE A 18 -8.98 -4.27 -9.85
C PHE A 18 -9.49 -4.29 -11.29
N THR A 19 -9.70 -5.50 -11.82
CA THR A 19 -10.14 -5.69 -13.22
C THR A 19 -11.53 -5.11 -13.50
N GLN A 20 -12.34 -4.88 -12.46
CA GLN A 20 -13.68 -4.29 -12.57
C GLN A 20 -13.69 -2.77 -12.69
N GLU A 21 -12.68 -2.09 -12.15
CA GLU A 21 -12.67 -0.62 -12.11
C GLU A 21 -12.17 -0.05 -13.44
N GLY A 22 -11.59 -0.88 -14.32
CA GLY A 22 -11.07 -0.45 -15.63
C GLY A 22 -9.83 0.45 -15.53
N GLU A 23 -9.47 0.83 -14.30
CA GLU A 23 -8.32 1.65 -13.94
C GLU A 23 -7.08 0.73 -13.93
N TRP A 24 -6.36 0.72 -15.05
CA TRP A 24 -5.00 0.18 -15.10
C TRP A 24 -4.08 1.27 -14.59
N GLU A 25 -4.00 1.44 -13.27
CA GLU A 25 -3.01 2.33 -12.71
C GLU A 25 -1.61 1.76 -13.00
N ASP A 26 -0.79 2.60 -13.62
CA ASP A 26 0.58 2.24 -13.96
C ASP A 26 1.41 2.21 -12.67
N LEU A 27 1.87 1.02 -12.30
CA LEU A 27 2.77 0.84 -11.16
C LEU A 27 3.97 1.80 -11.23
N SER A 28 4.46 2.05 -12.45
CA SER A 28 5.55 2.99 -12.72
C SER A 28 5.24 4.43 -12.28
N GLU A 29 4.00 4.87 -12.43
CA GLU A 29 3.55 6.20 -11.99
C GLU A 29 3.52 6.26 -10.47
N PHE A 30 2.96 5.23 -9.84
CA PHE A 30 2.93 5.10 -8.38
C PHE A 30 4.34 5.09 -7.76
N GLU A 31 5.28 4.34 -8.35
CA GLU A 31 6.68 4.34 -7.92
C GLU A 31 7.33 5.71 -8.11
N MET A 32 7.02 6.42 -9.19
CA MET A 32 7.49 7.79 -9.41
C MET A 32 6.97 8.76 -8.34
N LEU A 33 5.69 8.67 -7.97
CA LEU A 33 5.09 9.53 -6.94
C LEU A 33 5.78 9.32 -5.58
N VAL A 34 6.00 8.06 -5.21
CA VAL A 34 6.66 7.68 -3.95
C VAL A 34 8.12 8.13 -3.94
N SER A 35 8.83 7.89 -5.04
CA SER A 35 10.22 8.35 -5.21
C SER A 35 10.32 9.89 -5.17
N SER A 36 9.37 10.58 -5.80
CA SER A 36 9.27 12.04 -5.77
C SER A 36 8.89 12.60 -4.40
N ALA A 37 8.22 11.81 -3.56
CA ALA A 37 7.95 12.16 -2.16
C ALA A 37 9.19 11.95 -1.25
N GLY A 38 10.28 11.40 -1.77
CA GLY A 38 11.50 11.11 -1.02
C GLY A 38 11.42 9.84 -0.18
N VAL A 39 10.46 8.97 -0.48
CA VAL A 39 10.28 7.68 0.19
C VAL A 39 11.07 6.61 -0.55
N ASN A 40 11.78 5.76 0.20
CA ASN A 40 12.53 4.65 -0.39
C ASN A 40 11.67 3.38 -0.39
N ALA A 41 11.17 3.02 -1.57
CA ALA A 41 10.43 1.78 -1.76
C ALA A 41 11.37 0.57 -1.64
N LEU A 42 11.22 -0.20 -0.56
CA LEU A 42 12.00 -1.43 -0.34
C LEU A 42 11.47 -2.61 -1.15
N GLN A 43 10.15 -2.76 -1.15
CA GLN A 43 9.48 -3.88 -1.79
C GLN A 43 8.15 -3.41 -2.33
N THR A 44 7.82 -3.88 -3.53
CA THR A 44 6.52 -3.65 -4.16
C THR A 44 5.72 -4.95 -4.17
N VAL A 45 4.63 -4.96 -3.42
CA VAL A 45 3.65 -6.05 -3.37
C VAL A 45 2.54 -5.75 -4.37
N THR A 46 2.53 -6.49 -5.47
CA THR A 46 1.47 -6.41 -6.48
C THR A 46 0.43 -7.51 -6.29
N GLY A 47 -0.80 -7.23 -6.69
CA GLY A 47 -1.87 -8.23 -6.72
C GLY A 47 -2.93 -7.86 -7.76
N SER A 48 -3.51 -8.87 -8.40
CA SER A 48 -4.64 -8.69 -9.32
C SER A 48 -5.88 -9.36 -8.74
N ARG A 49 -7.01 -8.66 -8.75
CA ARG A 49 -8.28 -9.23 -8.26
C ARG A 49 -9.46 -8.69 -9.08
N GLN A 50 -10.48 -9.51 -9.27
CA GLN A 50 -11.67 -9.12 -10.04
C GLN A 50 -12.60 -8.14 -9.32
N SER A 51 -12.56 -8.05 -7.99
CA SER A 51 -13.40 -7.15 -7.20
C SER A 51 -12.79 -6.90 -5.81
N PRO A 52 -12.88 -5.69 -5.24
CA PRO A 52 -12.40 -5.41 -3.90
C PRO A 52 -13.16 -6.22 -2.84
N HIS A 53 -12.43 -6.86 -1.91
CA HIS A 53 -13.08 -7.64 -0.87
C HIS A 53 -13.80 -6.71 0.14
N PRO A 54 -15.05 -6.97 0.52
CA PRO A 54 -15.82 -6.07 1.38
C PRO A 54 -15.17 -5.85 2.75
N LYS A 55 -14.49 -6.86 3.30
CA LYS A 55 -13.88 -6.82 4.65
C LYS A 55 -12.46 -6.26 4.71
N TYR A 56 -11.61 -6.56 3.71
CA TYR A 56 -10.16 -6.26 3.79
C TYR A 56 -9.60 -5.57 2.55
N TYR A 57 -10.42 -5.26 1.54
CA TYR A 57 -10.03 -4.72 0.23
C TYR A 57 -9.09 -5.64 -0.57
N VAL A 58 -7.88 -5.90 -0.05
CA VAL A 58 -6.83 -6.78 -0.58
C VAL A 58 -7.01 -8.27 -0.20
N GLY A 59 -7.69 -8.54 0.92
CA GLY A 59 -7.90 -9.88 1.46
C GLY A 59 -6.91 -10.24 2.59
N GLU A 60 -7.33 -11.09 3.53
CA GLU A 60 -6.57 -11.40 4.76
C GLU A 60 -5.20 -12.04 4.46
N GLY A 61 -5.13 -12.98 3.52
CA GLY A 61 -3.86 -13.63 3.16
C GLY A 61 -2.84 -12.65 2.54
N LYS A 62 -3.30 -11.67 1.76
CA LYS A 62 -2.41 -10.65 1.19
C LYS A 62 -1.95 -9.65 2.25
N ALA A 63 -2.82 -9.32 3.21
CA ALA A 63 -2.44 -8.51 4.36
C ALA A 63 -1.38 -9.19 5.22
N GLN A 64 -1.48 -10.51 5.43
CA GLN A 64 -0.44 -11.29 6.10
C GLN A 64 0.87 -11.32 5.30
N GLU A 65 0.81 -11.48 3.98
CA GLU A 65 1.99 -11.42 3.12
C GLU A 65 2.69 -10.05 3.21
N ILE A 66 1.92 -8.96 3.23
CA ILE A 66 2.45 -7.60 3.45
C ILE A 66 3.09 -7.49 4.84
N ALA A 67 2.44 -8.01 5.89
CA ALA A 67 2.99 -8.00 7.25
C ALA A 67 4.32 -8.76 7.35
N GLN A 68 4.41 -9.93 6.70
CA GLN A 68 5.65 -10.70 6.65
C GLN A 68 6.72 -9.96 5.85
N THR A 69 6.35 -9.35 4.73
CA THR A 69 7.26 -8.55 3.90
C THR A 69 7.84 -7.40 4.71
N VAL A 70 6.99 -6.64 5.40
CA VAL A 70 7.40 -5.53 6.27
C VAL A 70 8.35 -6.01 7.38
N GLN A 71 8.06 -7.15 8.02
CA GLN A 71 8.94 -7.73 9.03
C GLN A 71 10.30 -8.20 8.46
N LEU A 72 10.30 -8.71 7.23
CA LEU A 72 11.51 -9.18 6.55
C LEU A 72 12.37 -8.02 6.04
N THR A 73 11.75 -6.97 5.50
CA THR A 73 12.43 -5.81 4.93
C THR A 73 12.75 -4.75 5.97
N GLY A 74 12.06 -4.75 7.11
CA GLY A 74 12.20 -3.73 8.15
C GLY A 74 11.58 -2.39 7.76
N ALA A 75 10.54 -2.39 6.94
CA ALA A 75 9.88 -1.16 6.52
C ALA A 75 9.11 -0.50 7.67
N ASP A 76 9.17 0.83 7.75
CA ASP A 76 8.47 1.63 8.76
C ASP A 76 7.02 1.91 8.36
N ILE A 77 6.78 2.02 7.04
CA ILE A 77 5.47 2.41 6.49
C ILE A 77 5.04 1.51 5.33
N VAL A 78 3.72 1.44 5.12
CA VAL A 78 3.12 0.78 3.96
C VAL A 78 2.29 1.79 3.20
N ILE A 79 2.56 1.91 1.90
CA ILE A 79 1.88 2.85 1.02
C ILE A 79 0.96 2.08 0.07
N PHE A 80 -0.31 2.42 0.11
CA PHE A 80 -1.34 1.86 -0.77
C PHE A 80 -1.62 2.82 -1.92
N ASN A 81 -1.61 2.28 -3.13
CA ASN A 81 -1.97 3.03 -4.35
C ASN A 81 -3.46 3.42 -4.33
N HIS A 82 -4.36 2.48 -4.05
CA HIS A 82 -5.78 2.76 -4.07
C HIS A 82 -6.33 3.18 -2.69
N ALA A 83 -7.29 4.11 -2.69
CA ALA A 83 -7.99 4.58 -1.50
C ALA A 83 -8.64 3.44 -0.70
N LEU A 84 -8.04 3.10 0.44
CA LEU A 84 -8.68 2.28 1.47
C LEU A 84 -9.73 3.10 2.21
N SER A 85 -10.92 2.54 2.41
CA SER A 85 -11.89 3.14 3.33
C SER A 85 -11.28 3.22 4.75
N PRO A 86 -11.55 4.27 5.55
CA PRO A 86 -10.94 4.45 6.87
C PRO A 86 -11.10 3.24 7.82
N ALA A 87 -12.23 2.54 7.74
CA ALA A 87 -12.47 1.32 8.52
C ALA A 87 -11.55 0.15 8.09
N LYS A 88 -11.19 0.09 6.81
CA LYS A 88 -10.34 -0.96 6.23
C LYS A 88 -8.87 -0.71 6.52
N SER A 89 -8.42 0.55 6.48
CA SER A 89 -7.03 0.91 6.83
C SER A 89 -6.71 0.61 8.30
N VAL A 90 -7.65 0.86 9.23
CA VAL A 90 -7.49 0.48 10.65
C VAL A 90 -7.38 -1.03 10.81
N THR A 91 -8.23 -1.78 10.12
CA THR A 91 -8.19 -3.25 10.17
C THR A 91 -6.86 -3.80 9.65
N LEU A 92 -6.36 -3.25 8.54
CA LEU A 92 -5.06 -3.62 7.98
C LEU A 92 -3.90 -3.18 8.89
N LYS A 93 -3.95 -1.98 9.47
CA LYS A 93 -2.96 -1.50 10.44
C LYS A 93 -2.81 -2.46 11.62
N VAL A 94 -3.91 -3.00 12.14
CA VAL A 94 -3.88 -4.01 13.21
C VAL A 94 -3.23 -5.32 12.75
N CYS A 95 -3.40 -5.73 11.49
CA CYS A 95 -2.77 -6.94 10.96
C CYS A 95 -1.28 -6.77 10.64
N VAL A 96 -0.88 -5.62 10.10
CA VAL A 96 0.48 -5.37 9.60
C VAL A 96 1.38 -4.76 10.69
N ASN A 97 0.80 -4.19 11.74
CA ASN A 97 1.50 -3.60 12.89
C ASN A 97 2.41 -2.40 12.53
N VAL A 98 2.14 -1.74 11.40
CA VAL A 98 2.85 -0.55 10.91
C VAL A 98 1.87 0.47 10.35
N GLU A 99 2.33 1.69 10.10
CA GLU A 99 1.47 2.75 9.58
C GLU A 99 1.11 2.50 8.12
N CYS A 100 -0.19 2.59 7.82
CA CYS A 100 -0.73 2.41 6.48
C CYS A 100 -1.14 3.77 5.93
N TRP A 101 -0.42 4.23 4.91
CA TRP A 101 -0.62 5.50 4.24
C TRP A 101 -1.25 5.26 2.87
N ILE A 102 -2.07 6.21 2.44
CA ILE A 102 -2.69 6.19 1.12
C ILE A 102 -2.06 7.33 0.32
N VAL A 103 -1.66 7.06 -0.92
CA VAL A 103 -1.31 8.15 -1.83
C VAL A 103 -2.61 8.86 -2.20
N GLN A 104 -2.82 10.04 -1.62
CA GLN A 104 -3.84 10.97 -2.10
C GLN A 104 -3.20 11.75 -3.24
N VAL A 105 -3.44 11.30 -4.48
CA VAL A 105 -3.25 12.14 -5.67
C VAL A 105 -4.24 13.30 -5.63
#